data_AF-A0A6G8HXP9-F1
#
_entry.id   AF-A0A6G8HXP9-F1
#
_cell.length_a   1.000
_cell.length_b   1.000
_cell.length_c   1.000
_cell.angle_alpha   90.00
_cell.angle_beta   90.00
_cell.angle_gamma   90.00
#
_symmetry.space_group_name_H-M   'P 1'
#
loop_
_entity.id
_entity.type
_entity.pdbx_description
1 polymer ?
#
loop_
_entity_poly.entity_id
_entity_poly.type
_entity_poly.pdbx_seq_one_letter_code
_entity_poly.pdbx_strand_id
1 'polypeptide(L)'
;MGKTVNKRRAMYAVTLVEHRVETPLEVLDEFIDWTHKKHLKSYIGIGKMLHVSSNDANRLLSRAVLPDKTVCHRMKELMYES
;
A
#
# COMPACT_ATOMS: atom_id res chain seq x y z
N MET A 1 39.52 -40.96 9.01
CA MET A 1 38.55 -40.50 10.03
C MET A 1 37.59 -39.51 9.36
N GLY A 2 36.39 -39.96 8.98
CA GLY A 2 35.41 -39.15 8.25
C GLY A 2 34.68 -38.20 9.18
N LYS A 3 34.76 -36.88 8.91
CA LYS A 3 33.97 -35.87 9.61
C LYS A 3 32.55 -35.87 9.04
N THR A 4 31.67 -36.67 9.63
CA THR A 4 30.24 -36.66 9.30
C THR A 4 29.62 -35.38 9.87
N VAL A 5 29.54 -34.35 9.03
CA VAL A 5 28.82 -33.12 9.36
C VAL A 5 27.33 -33.44 9.37
N ASN A 6 26.70 -33.21 10.51
CA ASN A 6 25.34 -33.60 10.82
C ASN A 6 24.33 -32.82 9.95
N LYS A 7 23.88 -33.42 8.83
CA LYS A 7 22.97 -32.84 7.81
C LYS A 7 21.58 -32.42 8.33
N ARG A 8 21.25 -32.63 9.61
CA ARG A 8 19.90 -32.43 10.17
C ARG A 8 19.61 -31.00 10.66
N ARG A 9 20.61 -30.13 10.83
CA ARG A 9 20.35 -28.74 11.33
C ARG A 9 19.66 -27.83 10.31
N ALA A 10 19.68 -28.15 9.02
CA ALA A 10 19.05 -27.34 7.98
C ALA A 10 17.53 -27.59 7.80
N MET A 11 16.96 -28.64 8.41
CA MET A 11 15.54 -28.99 8.22
C MET A 11 14.56 -28.02 8.90
N TYR A 12 15.03 -27.13 9.79
CA TYR A 12 14.19 -26.23 10.58
C TYR A 12 14.57 -24.76 10.40
N ALA A 13 15.13 -24.38 9.25
CA ALA A 13 15.31 -22.97 8.92
C ALA A 13 13.93 -22.33 8.68
N VAL A 14 13.39 -21.69 9.72
CA VAL A 14 12.18 -20.87 9.63
C VAL A 14 12.55 -19.63 8.84
N THR A 15 12.14 -19.57 7.57
CA THR A 15 12.21 -18.35 6.77
C THR A 15 11.15 -17.39 7.28
N LEU A 16 11.58 -16.39 8.06
CA LEU A 16 10.79 -15.20 8.34
C LEU A 16 10.64 -14.42 7.03
N VAL A 17 9.53 -14.65 6.34
CA VAL A 17 9.10 -13.77 5.26
C VAL A 17 8.45 -12.57 5.94
N GLU A 18 9.16 -11.46 6.00
CA GLU A 18 8.59 -10.18 6.41
C GLU A 18 7.53 -9.77 5.39
N HIS A 19 6.30 -10.17 5.65
CA HIS A 19 5.15 -9.65 4.93
C HIS A 19 4.91 -8.25 5.48
N ARG A 20 5.49 -7.22 4.83
CA ARG A 20 5.14 -5.83 5.13
C ARG A 20 3.65 -5.66 4.80
N VAL A 21 2.82 -5.73 5.84
CA VAL A 21 1.42 -5.36 5.74
C VAL A 21 1.43 -3.84 5.65
N GLU A 22 1.46 -3.30 4.43
CA GLU A 22 1.35 -1.87 4.20
C GLU A 22 0.13 -1.33 4.95
N THR A 23 0.40 -0.37 5.82
CA THR A 23 -0.64 0.25 6.63
C THR A 23 -1.50 1.15 5.75
N PRO A 24 -2.79 1.36 6.08
CA PRO A 24 -3.65 2.30 5.35
C PRO A 24 -3.06 3.72 5.24
N LEU A 25 -2.22 4.11 6.21
CA LEU A 25 -1.48 5.38 6.20
C LEU A 25 -0.38 5.39 5.13
N GLU A 26 0.43 4.34 5.04
CA GLU A 26 1.48 4.24 4.02
C GLU A 26 0.87 4.27 2.61
N VAL A 27 -0.23 3.54 2.40
CA VAL A 27 -0.96 3.55 1.12
C VAL A 27 -1.49 4.95 0.80
N LEU A 28 -2.00 5.68 1.80
CA LEU A 28 -2.49 7.05 1.61
C LEU A 28 -1.35 8.00 1.22
N ASP A 29 -0.20 7.90 1.89
CA ASP A 29 0.95 8.75 1.61
C ASP A 29 1.52 8.49 0.21
N GLU A 30 1.66 7.22 -0.17
CA GLU A 30 2.10 6.87 -1.52
C GLU A 30 1.11 7.35 -2.59
N PHE A 31 -0.20 7.25 -2.32
CA PHE A 31 -1.22 7.76 -3.22
C PHE A 31 -1.15 9.28 -3.37
N ILE A 32 -0.96 10.03 -2.28
CA ILE A 32 -0.78 11.49 -2.34
C ILE A 32 0.45 11.83 -3.20
N ASP A 33 1.57 11.15 -2.97
CA ASP A 33 2.79 11.35 -3.78
C ASP A 33 2.55 11.01 -5.26
N TRP A 34 1.81 9.95 -5.55
CA TRP A 34 1.42 9.59 -6.91
C TRP A 34 0.54 10.66 -7.55
N THR A 35 -0.45 11.20 -6.83
CA THR A 35 -1.30 12.29 -7.35
C THR A 35 -0.49 13.55 -7.65
N HIS A 36 0.51 13.86 -6.81
CA HIS A 36 1.44 14.97 -7.06
C HIS A 36 2.29 14.73 -8.31
N LYS A 37 2.82 13.52 -8.51
CA LYS A 37 3.60 13.14 -9.71
C LYS A 37 2.77 13.19 -10.99
N LYS A 38 1.50 12.78 -10.93
CA LYS A 38 0.56 12.84 -12.06
C LYS A 38 -0.06 14.24 -12.26
N HIS A 39 0.32 15.22 -11.44
CA HIS A 39 -0.23 16.58 -11.44
C HIS A 39 -1.77 16.64 -11.30
N LEU A 40 -2.35 15.67 -10.60
CA LEU A 40 -3.79 15.60 -10.34
C LEU A 40 -4.17 16.57 -9.22
N LYS A 41 -4.54 17.80 -9.58
CA LYS A 41 -4.93 18.85 -8.61
C LYS A 41 -6.43 18.85 -8.26
N SER A 42 -7.25 18.13 -9.03
CA SER A 42 -8.70 18.15 -8.84
C SER A 42 -9.15 17.03 -7.91
N TYR A 43 -9.47 17.39 -6.66
CA TYR A 43 -10.09 16.47 -5.70
C TYR A 43 -11.44 15.93 -6.19
N ILE A 44 -12.13 16.65 -7.10
CA ILE A 44 -13.34 16.16 -7.76
C ILE A 44 -13.00 14.99 -8.71
N GLY A 45 -11.92 15.12 -9.48
CA GLY A 45 -11.43 14.06 -10.37
C GLY A 45 -10.94 12.84 -9.58
N ILE A 46 -10.17 13.07 -8.50
CA ILE A 46 -9.68 12.02 -7.61
C ILE A 46 -10.86 11.29 -6.94
N GLY A 47 -11.87 12.02 -6.48
CA GLY A 47 -13.08 11.42 -5.90
C GLY A 47 -13.81 10.50 -6.89
N LYS A 48 -13.91 10.90 -8.16
CA LYS A 48 -14.48 10.04 -9.22
C LYS A 48 -13.66 8.77 -9.44
N MET A 49 -12.32 8.88 -9.49
CA MET A 49 -11.43 7.73 -9.65
C MET A 49 -11.54 6.73 -8.49
N LEU A 50 -11.65 7.23 -7.26
CA LEU A 50 -11.79 6.40 -6.06
C LEU A 50 -13.24 5.99 -5.77
N HIS A 51 -14.21 6.44 -6.57
CA HIS A 51 -15.66 6.33 -6.33
C HIS A 51 -16.07 6.77 -4.91
N VAL A 52 -15.54 7.90 -4.46
CA VAL A 52 -15.89 8.55 -3.20
C VAL A 52 -16.42 9.96 -3.47
N SER A 53 -17.08 10.57 -2.47
CA SER A 53 -17.52 11.96 -2.61
C SER A 53 -16.30 12.89 -2.72
N SER A 54 -16.46 14.03 -3.41
CA SER A 54 -15.39 15.02 -3.52
C SER A 54 -14.95 15.57 -2.17
N ASN A 55 -15.87 15.62 -1.19
CA ASN A 55 -15.58 16.00 0.18
C ASN A 55 -14.70 14.95 0.88
N ASP A 56 -15.01 13.66 0.72
CA ASP A 56 -14.22 12.59 1.29
C ASP A 56 -12.83 12.49 0.65
N ALA A 57 -12.74 12.68 -0.67
CA ALA A 57 -11.45 12.79 -1.35
C ALA A 57 -10.62 13.95 -0.79
N ASN A 58 -11.22 15.12 -0.56
CA ASN A 58 -10.52 16.26 0.03
C ASN A 58 -10.05 15.97 1.48
N ARG A 59 -10.88 15.29 2.27
CA ARG A 59 -10.53 14.86 3.64
C ARG A 59 -9.40 13.83 3.64
N LEU A 60 -9.39 12.90 2.69
CA LEU A 60 -8.32 11.91 2.51
C LEU A 60 -7.00 12.60 2.13
N LEU A 61 -7.02 13.49 1.13
CA LEU A 61 -5.84 14.26 0.71
C LEU A 61 -5.29 15.16 1.83
N SER A 62 -6.17 15.66 2.69
CA SER A 62 -5.81 16.46 3.87
C SER A 62 -5.40 15.60 5.08
N ARG A 63 -5.33 14.27 4.94
CA ARG A 63 -5.09 13.29 6.02
C ARG A 63 -6.03 13.41 7.21
N ALA A 64 -7.22 13.98 7.01
CA ALA A 64 -8.22 14.16 8.07
C ALA A 64 -8.97 12.86 8.38
N VAL A 65 -8.92 11.88 7.47
CA VAL A 65 -9.57 10.56 7.57
C VAL A 65 -8.62 9.51 7.00
N LEU A 66 -8.64 8.31 7.59
CA LEU A 66 -7.92 7.14 7.06
C LEU A 66 -8.74 6.46 5.95
N PRO A 67 -8.10 5.98 4.89
CA PRO A 67 -8.81 5.23 3.86
C PRO A 67 -9.28 3.87 4.38
N ASP A 68 -10.52 3.53 4.05
CA ASP A 68 -11.04 2.18 4.25
C ASP A 68 -10.32 1.17 3.36
N LYS A 69 -10.44 -0.13 3.68
CA LYS A 69 -9.83 -1.21 2.89
C LYS A 69 -10.20 -1.15 1.39
N THR A 70 -11.45 -0.81 1.08
CA THR A 70 -11.93 -0.67 -0.31
C THR A 70 -11.25 0.50 -1.02
N VAL A 71 -11.08 1.63 -0.33
CA VAL A 71 -10.40 2.81 -0.87
C VAL A 71 -8.91 2.53 -1.05
N CYS A 72 -8.28 1.85 -0.08
CA CYS A 72 -6.89 1.40 -0.19
C CYS A 72 -6.68 0.51 -1.42
N HIS A 73 -7.59 -0.43 -1.68
CA HIS A 73 -7.52 -1.31 -2.85
C HIS A 73 -7.55 -0.50 -4.15
N ARG A 74 -8.49 0.44 -4.28
CA ARG A 74 -8.60 1.32 -5.46
C ARG A 74 -7.40 2.25 -5.64
N MET A 75 -6.86 2.79 -4.55
CA MET A 75 -5.64 3.60 -4.59
C MET A 75 -4.48 2.79 -5.17
N LYS A 76 -4.31 1.54 -4.72
CA LYS A 76 -3.30 0.63 -5.25
C LYS A 76 -3.54 0.27 -6.71
N GLU A 77 -4.77 -0.07 -7.10
CA GLU A 77 -5.11 -0.31 -8.52
C GLU A 77 -4.68 0.87 -9.40
N LEU A 78 -5.08 2.09 -9.04
CA LEU A 78 -4.71 3.30 -9.80
C LEU A 78 -3.19 3.53 -9.88
N MET A 79 -2.45 3.13 -8.85
CA MET A 79 -1.00 3.31 -8.79
C MET A 79 -0.21 2.25 -9.55
N TYR A 80 -0.62 0.98 -9.49
CA TYR A 80 0.12 -0.16 -10.04
C TYR A 80 -0.37 -0.61 -11.43
N GLU A 81 -1.54 -0.15 -11.88
CA GLU A 81 -2.10 -0.48 -13.20
C GLU A 81 -1.70 0.55 -14.30
N SER A 82 -0.68 1.40 -14.03
CA SER A 82 -0.14 2.43 -14.95
C SER A 82 1.28 2.15 -15.43
#